data_AF-A0AAD4VM21-F1
#
_entry.id   AF-A0AAD4VM21-F1
#
_cell.length_a   1.000
_cell.length_b   1.000
_cell.length_c   1.000
_cell.angle_alpha   90.00
_cell.angle_beta   90.00
_cell.angle_gamma   90.00
#
_symmetry.space_group_name_H-M   'P 1'
#
loop_
_entity.id
_entity.type
_entity.pdbx_description
1 polymer ?
#
loop_
_entity_poly.entity_id
_entity_poly.type
_entity_poly.pdbx_seq_one_letter_code
_entity_poly.pdbx_strand_id
1 'polypeptide(L)'
;MFVYEPSLPVYHDLLRTLQVSPTTSFAEQDFLNVFFKDKYKPIPSNYNLVLAMLWRHPENIQLDQVKVVHYCADGSKPWRYTGKEENMEREDIKMLVKKWWDIYDDESLDFKNIVAAAEAGNGADQVDLQAFKAALSEAGVVNFRTAPSAA
;
A
#
# COMPACT_ATOMS: atom_id res chain seq x y z
N MET A 1 1.95 7.00 2.12
CA MET A 1 2.58 6.32 3.29
C MET A 1 2.80 7.32 4.40
N PHE A 2 2.60 6.93 5.66
CA PHE A 2 3.03 7.70 6.84
C PHE A 2 3.35 6.72 7.99
N VAL A 3 4.03 7.21 9.02
CA VAL A 3 4.33 6.47 10.26
C VAL A 3 3.55 7.12 11.40
N TYR A 4 2.93 6.32 12.25
CA TYR A 4 2.16 6.81 13.40
C TYR A 4 2.25 5.87 14.60
N GLU A 5 1.91 6.40 15.77
CA GLU A 5 1.75 5.63 17.00
C GLU A 5 0.26 5.42 17.27
N PRO A 6 -0.22 4.16 17.39
CA PRO A 6 -1.62 3.89 17.74
C PRO A 6 -2.00 4.56 19.06
N SER A 7 -3.11 5.31 19.07
CA SER A 7 -3.55 6.06 20.24
C SER A 7 -5.06 6.24 20.22
N LEU A 8 -5.75 5.72 21.26
CA LEU A 8 -7.20 5.86 21.41
C LEU A 8 -7.65 7.33 21.47
N PRO A 9 -6.97 8.23 22.22
CA PRO A 9 -7.27 9.66 22.16
C PRO A 9 -7.20 10.24 20.74
N VAL A 10 -6.12 9.95 20.00
CA VAL A 10 -5.95 10.45 18.62
C VAL A 10 -7.03 9.90 17.69
N TYR A 11 -7.40 8.62 17.85
CA TYR A 11 -8.50 8.01 17.10
C TYR A 11 -9.83 8.74 17.33
N HIS A 12 -10.19 9.02 18.59
CA HIS A 12 -11.43 9.73 18.90
C HIS A 12 -11.42 11.18 18.38
N ASP A 13 -10.27 11.85 18.46
CA ASP A 13 -10.12 13.20 17.92
C ASP A 13 -10.22 13.21 16.39
N LEU A 14 -9.59 12.25 15.69
CA LEU A 14 -9.74 12.09 14.24
C LEU A 14 -11.22 11.94 13.84
N LEU A 15 -11.97 11.07 14.53
CA LEU A 15 -13.40 10.88 14.24
C LEU A 15 -14.22 12.15 14.49
N ARG A 16 -13.96 12.85 15.59
CA ARG A 16 -14.65 14.11 15.91
C ARG A 16 -14.36 15.18 14.87
N THR A 17 -13.10 15.32 14.45
CA THR A 17 -12.68 16.30 13.44
C THR A 17 -13.23 15.94 12.06
N LEU A 18 -13.27 14.65 11.70
CA LEU A 18 -13.81 14.20 10.41
C LEU A 18 -15.28 14.60 10.22
N GLN A 19 -16.11 14.52 11.27
CA GLN A 19 -17.53 14.87 11.22
C GLN A 19 -17.81 16.32 10.83
N VAL A 20 -16.86 17.23 11.11
CA VAL A 20 -17.00 18.67 10.84
C VAL A 20 -16.07 19.16 9.73
N SER A 21 -15.27 18.26 9.15
CA SER A 21 -14.34 18.61 8.08
C SER A 21 -15.05 18.68 6.73
N PRO A 22 -14.76 19.70 5.90
CA PRO A 22 -15.25 19.74 4.53
C PRO A 22 -14.65 18.58 3.72
N THR A 23 -15.40 18.12 2.71
CA THR A 23 -14.87 17.15 1.74
C THR A 23 -13.83 17.83 0.84
N THR A 24 -12.81 17.07 0.44
CA THR A 24 -11.73 17.54 -0.43
C THR A 24 -11.48 16.53 -1.55
N SER A 25 -10.77 16.96 -2.59
CA SER A 25 -10.48 16.12 -3.76
C SER A 25 -9.48 15.00 -3.46
N PHE A 26 -8.64 15.13 -2.43
CA PHE A 26 -7.70 14.08 -2.01
C PHE A 26 -8.11 13.40 -0.70
N ALA A 27 -9.42 13.35 -0.41
CA ALA A 27 -10.02 12.52 0.64
C ALA A 27 -9.23 12.50 1.97
N GLU A 28 -8.76 11.32 2.40
CA GLU A 28 -8.03 11.16 3.65
C GLU A 28 -6.67 11.86 3.64
N GLN A 29 -6.02 12.01 2.49
CA GLN A 29 -4.71 12.67 2.41
C GLN A 29 -4.79 14.13 2.85
N ASP A 30 -5.74 14.88 2.30
CA ASP A 30 -5.94 16.30 2.68
C ASP A 30 -6.42 16.42 4.12
N PHE A 31 -7.35 15.56 4.54
CA PHE A 31 -7.84 15.55 5.92
C PHE A 31 -6.70 15.35 6.92
N LEU A 32 -5.84 14.34 6.70
CA LEU A 32 -4.71 14.04 7.56
C LEU A 32 -3.64 15.15 7.50
N ASN A 33 -3.42 15.76 6.33
CA ASN A 33 -2.52 16.91 6.19
C ASN A 33 -2.97 18.09 7.08
N VAL A 34 -4.26 18.40 7.10
CA VAL A 34 -4.81 19.48 7.95
C VAL A 34 -4.78 19.08 9.42
N PHE A 35 -5.20 17.86 9.76
CA PHE A 35 -5.25 17.38 11.14
C PHE A 35 -3.86 17.34 11.79
N PHE A 36 -2.84 16.90 11.06
CA PHE A 36 -1.46 16.76 11.55
C PHE A 36 -0.53 17.90 11.13
N LYS A 37 -1.04 19.02 10.61
CA LYS A 37 -0.23 20.13 10.06
C LYS A 37 0.90 20.60 10.98
N ASP A 38 0.67 20.62 12.29
CA ASP A 38 1.62 21.12 13.29
C ASP A 38 2.63 20.06 13.77
N LYS A 39 2.46 18.80 13.35
CA LYS A 39 3.30 17.66 13.75
C LYS A 39 3.96 16.95 12.57
N TYR A 40 3.56 17.30 11.34
CA TYR A 40 4.00 16.65 10.12
C TYR A 40 5.53 16.73 9.96
N LYS A 41 6.12 15.60 9.59
CA LYS A 41 7.53 15.50 9.19
C LYS A 41 7.59 14.78 7.84
N PRO A 42 8.20 15.38 6.81
CA PRO A 42 8.27 14.76 5.50
C PRO A 42 9.14 13.50 5.54
N ILE A 43 8.66 12.44 4.89
CA ILE A 43 9.46 11.25 4.58
C ILE A 43 10.14 11.45 3.23
N PRO A 44 11.36 10.94 3.03
CA PRO A 44 12.00 10.97 1.72
C PRO A 44 11.14 10.27 0.65
N SER A 45 11.13 10.80 -0.58
CA SER A 45 10.31 10.29 -1.68
C SER A 45 10.63 8.84 -2.05
N ASN A 46 11.84 8.36 -1.79
CA ASN A 46 12.21 6.97 -2.06
C ASN A 46 11.50 5.97 -1.13
N TYR A 47 10.95 6.42 0.01
CA TYR A 47 10.04 5.62 0.83
C TYR A 47 8.58 5.76 0.41
N ASN A 48 8.22 6.62 -0.55
CA ASN A 48 6.83 6.73 -1.01
C ASN A 48 6.83 7.34 -2.41
N LEU A 49 7.35 6.62 -3.41
CA LEU A 49 7.43 7.13 -4.77
C LEU A 49 6.01 7.28 -5.32
N VAL A 50 5.52 8.51 -5.29
CA VAL A 50 4.31 8.92 -6.02
C VAL A 50 4.64 8.79 -7.50
N LEU A 51 4.02 7.82 -8.18
CA LEU A 51 4.45 7.39 -9.52
C LEU A 51 4.57 8.54 -10.53
N ALA A 52 3.69 9.54 -10.43
CA ALA A 52 3.71 10.74 -11.27
C ALA A 52 5.02 11.54 -11.25
N MET A 53 5.84 11.38 -10.20
CA MET A 53 7.14 12.03 -10.12
C MET A 53 8.12 11.57 -11.19
N LEU A 54 7.93 10.37 -11.78
CA LEU A 54 8.78 9.84 -12.85
C LEU A 54 8.73 10.68 -14.14
N TRP A 55 7.64 11.42 -14.38
CA TRP A 55 7.50 12.29 -15.54
C TRP A 55 7.30 13.76 -15.20
N ARG A 56 6.88 14.09 -13.97
CA ARG A 56 6.77 15.47 -13.50
C ARG A 56 8.10 16.07 -13.05
N HIS A 57 8.93 15.26 -12.37
CA HIS A 57 10.22 15.66 -11.80
C HIS A 57 11.25 14.53 -11.90
N PRO A 58 11.53 14.01 -13.11
CA PRO A 58 12.46 12.89 -13.29
C PRO A 58 13.85 13.16 -12.71
N GLU A 59 14.29 14.43 -12.70
CA GLU A 59 15.56 14.87 -12.14
C GLU A 59 15.71 14.60 -10.63
N ASN A 60 14.59 14.46 -9.92
CA ASN A 60 14.55 14.23 -8.47
C ASN A 60 14.38 12.76 -8.10
N ILE A 61 14.32 11.84 -9.07
CA ILE A 61 14.09 10.43 -8.84
C ILE A 61 15.32 9.59 -9.20
N GLN A 62 15.90 8.96 -8.18
CA GLN A 62 16.89 7.89 -8.32
C GLN A 62 16.16 6.56 -8.15
N LEU A 63 15.72 5.96 -9.26
CA LEU A 63 14.79 4.82 -9.25
C LEU A 63 15.40 3.57 -8.58
N ASP A 64 16.71 3.39 -8.65
CA ASP A 64 17.47 2.34 -7.99
C ASP A 64 17.48 2.45 -6.45
N GLN A 65 17.24 3.65 -5.92
CA GLN A 65 17.18 3.92 -4.48
C GLN A 65 15.75 3.85 -3.90
N VAL A 66 14.75 3.61 -4.75
CA VAL A 66 13.34 3.53 -4.37
C VAL A 66 13.07 2.24 -3.61
N LYS A 67 12.42 2.39 -2.45
CA LYS A 67 12.06 1.30 -1.54
C LYS A 67 10.57 0.95 -1.61
N VAL A 68 9.71 1.94 -1.86
CA VAL A 68 8.27 1.75 -1.96
C VAL A 68 7.69 2.57 -3.10
N VAL A 69 6.88 1.93 -3.93
CA VAL A 69 6.20 2.51 -5.09
C VAL A 69 4.73 2.71 -4.76
N HIS A 70 4.20 3.90 -5.01
CA HIS A 70 2.79 4.23 -4.87
C HIS A 70 2.15 4.42 -6.25
N TYR A 71 1.46 3.37 -6.71
CA TYR A 71 0.69 3.36 -7.96
C TYR A 71 -0.61 4.17 -7.83
N CYS A 72 -0.49 5.50 -7.80
CA CYS A 72 -1.60 6.42 -7.56
C CYS A 72 -2.13 7.12 -8.82
N ALA A 73 -1.40 7.05 -9.94
CA ALA A 73 -1.84 7.65 -11.20
C ALA A 73 -2.92 6.78 -11.86
N ASP A 74 -3.76 7.40 -12.69
CA ASP A 74 -4.74 6.66 -13.50
C ASP A 74 -4.03 5.63 -14.40
N GLY A 75 -4.65 4.47 -14.59
CA GLY A 75 -4.06 3.33 -15.31
C GLY A 75 -2.88 2.63 -14.63
N SER A 76 -2.29 3.20 -13.56
CA SER A 76 -1.07 2.66 -12.96
C SER A 76 -1.27 1.46 -12.03
N LYS A 77 -2.51 1.16 -11.63
CA LYS A 77 -2.81 0.03 -10.74
C LYS A 77 -2.37 -1.28 -11.43
N PRO A 78 -1.40 -2.04 -10.89
CA PRO A 78 -0.81 -3.18 -11.60
C PRO A 78 -1.83 -4.23 -12.05
N TRP A 79 -2.85 -4.50 -11.22
CA TRP A 79 -3.93 -5.46 -11.50
C TRP A 79 -4.98 -4.97 -12.51
N ARG A 80 -4.93 -3.70 -12.94
CA ARG A 80 -5.77 -3.13 -14.02
C ARG A 80 -4.94 -2.53 -15.15
N TYR A 81 -3.63 -2.76 -15.15
CA TYR A 81 -2.72 -2.08 -16.05
C TYR A 81 -2.97 -2.49 -17.50
N THR A 82 -3.27 -1.52 -18.36
CA THR A 82 -3.46 -1.74 -19.80
C THR A 82 -2.34 -1.16 -20.65
N GLY A 83 -1.57 -0.22 -20.10
CA GLY A 83 -0.52 0.51 -20.80
C GLY A 83 -1.04 1.59 -21.77
N LYS A 84 -2.34 1.91 -21.73
CA LYS A 84 -2.99 2.85 -22.67
C LYS A 84 -3.22 4.24 -22.10
N GLU A 85 -3.28 4.34 -20.77
CA GLU A 85 -3.49 5.59 -20.06
C GLU A 85 -2.23 6.47 -20.13
N GLU A 86 -2.39 7.76 -19.83
CA GLU A 86 -1.33 8.76 -20.01
C GLU A 86 -0.05 8.39 -19.24
N ASN A 87 1.10 8.39 -19.95
CA ASN A 87 2.42 8.02 -19.44
C ASN A 87 2.59 6.53 -19.12
N MET A 88 1.57 5.67 -19.26
CA MET A 88 1.70 4.24 -18.98
C MET A 88 2.51 3.50 -20.04
N GLU A 89 2.79 4.11 -21.19
CA GLU A 89 3.66 3.53 -22.21
C GLU A 89 5.15 3.49 -21.82
N ARG A 90 5.55 4.18 -20.73
CA ARG A 90 6.94 4.32 -20.32
C ARG A 90 7.57 3.02 -19.82
N GLU A 91 8.84 2.82 -20.15
CA GLU A 91 9.58 1.61 -19.79
C GLU A 91 9.85 1.46 -18.29
N ASP A 92 10.07 2.58 -17.59
CA ASP A 92 10.23 2.57 -16.13
C ASP A 92 8.94 2.09 -15.43
N ILE A 93 7.77 2.52 -15.90
CA ILE A 93 6.48 2.07 -15.36
C ILE A 93 6.20 0.61 -15.70
N LYS A 94 6.42 0.17 -16.94
CA LYS A 94 6.29 -1.25 -17.32
C LYS A 94 7.16 -2.14 -16.45
N MET A 95 8.40 -1.71 -16.18
CA MET A 95 9.32 -2.42 -15.30
C MET A 95 8.78 -2.52 -13.86
N LEU A 96 8.24 -1.44 -13.31
CA LEU A 96 7.64 -1.45 -11.98
C LEU A 96 6.37 -2.30 -11.90
N VAL A 97 5.52 -2.28 -12.93
CA VAL A 97 4.34 -3.15 -13.01
C VAL A 97 4.74 -4.61 -13.12
N LYS A 98 5.75 -4.93 -13.93
CA LYS A 98 6.30 -6.28 -14.02
C LYS A 98 6.80 -6.78 -12.65
N LYS A 99 7.57 -5.96 -11.92
CA LYS A 99 8.04 -6.32 -10.57
C LYS A 99 6.90 -6.64 -9.61
N TRP A 100 5.76 -5.94 -9.73
CA TRP A 100 4.57 -6.23 -8.93
C TRP A 100 3.98 -7.60 -9.28
N TRP A 101 3.83 -7.89 -10.58
CA TRP A 101 3.33 -9.19 -11.06
C TRP A 101 4.29 -10.34 -10.75
N ASP A 102 5.61 -10.13 -10.86
CA ASP A 102 6.62 -11.12 -10.49
C ASP A 102 6.47 -11.56 -9.01
N ILE A 103 6.01 -10.67 -8.12
CA ILE A 103 5.69 -11.01 -6.71
C ILE A 103 4.33 -11.67 -6.59
N TYR A 104 3.31 -11.18 -7.31
CA TYR A 104 1.96 -11.72 -7.24
C TYR A 104 1.89 -13.16 -7.78
N ASP A 105 2.60 -13.45 -8.85
CA ASP A 105 2.65 -14.76 -9.51
C ASP A 105 3.66 -15.72 -8.82
N ASP A 106 4.38 -15.27 -7.80
CA ASP A 106 5.28 -16.12 -7.02
C ASP A 106 4.49 -17.04 -6.08
N GLU A 107 4.19 -18.25 -6.56
CA GLU A 107 3.48 -19.29 -5.81
C GLU A 107 4.18 -19.68 -4.48
N SER A 108 5.46 -19.35 -4.29
CA SER A 108 6.15 -19.61 -3.01
C SER A 108 5.73 -18.65 -1.90
N LEU A 109 5.22 -17.48 -2.27
CA LEU A 109 4.67 -16.48 -1.35
C LEU A 109 3.18 -16.74 -1.04
N ASP A 110 2.58 -17.72 -1.72
CA ASP A 110 1.18 -18.05 -1.56
C ASP A 110 0.93 -18.72 -0.20
N PHE A 111 0.07 -18.12 0.63
CA PHE A 111 -0.15 -18.57 2.01
C PHE A 111 -0.52 -20.05 2.11
N LYS A 112 -1.34 -20.54 1.18
CA LYS A 112 -1.77 -21.95 1.16
C LYS A 112 -0.59 -22.89 0.89
N ASN A 113 0.32 -22.49 0.00
CA ASN A 113 1.49 -23.29 -0.35
C ASN A 113 2.50 -23.30 0.80
N ILE A 114 2.71 -22.15 1.46
CA ILE A 114 3.51 -22.05 2.69
C ILE A 114 2.96 -22.99 3.78
N VAL A 115 1.64 -22.96 3.98
CA VAL A 115 0.98 -23.81 4.97
C VAL A 115 1.13 -25.30 4.63
N ALA A 116 0.89 -25.68 3.38
CA ALA A 116 1.02 -27.06 2.93
C ALA A 116 2.46 -27.57 3.03
N ALA A 117 3.45 -26.74 2.68
CA ALA A 117 4.88 -27.08 2.77
C ALA A 117 5.34 -27.26 4.23
N ALA A 118 4.84 -26.41 5.14
CA ALA A 118 5.11 -26.53 6.58
C ALA A 118 4.47 -27.80 7.17
N GLU A 119 3.24 -28.14 6.79
CA GLU A 119 2.53 -29.35 7.23
C GLU A 119 3.17 -30.64 6.67
N ALA A 120 3.76 -30.58 5.49
CA ALA A 120 4.49 -31.69 4.87
C ALA A 120 5.90 -31.92 5.44
N GLY A 121 6.38 -31.07 6.37
CA GLY A 121 7.69 -31.22 7.01
C GLY A 121 8.89 -30.84 6.14
N ASN A 122 8.66 -30.10 5.04
CA ASN A 122 9.69 -29.82 4.03
C ASN A 122 10.30 -28.40 4.12
N GLY A 123 9.93 -27.59 5.12
CA GLY A 123 10.34 -26.18 5.24
C GLY A 123 11.38 -25.92 6.34
N ALA A 124 12.57 -25.44 5.95
CA ALA A 124 13.56 -24.84 6.84
C ALA A 124 13.17 -23.37 7.10
N ASP A 125 12.22 -23.19 8.03
CA ASP A 125 11.99 -21.99 8.86
C ASP A 125 10.56 -22.12 9.35
N GLN A 126 10.41 -22.67 10.56
CA GLN A 126 9.18 -22.55 11.34
C GLN A 126 9.04 -21.08 11.75
N VAL A 127 8.76 -20.18 10.79
CA VAL A 127 7.97 -18.98 11.10
C VAL A 127 6.77 -19.50 11.88
N ASP A 128 6.43 -18.87 13.01
CA ASP A 128 5.40 -19.32 13.95
C ASP A 128 4.00 -19.29 13.31
N LEU A 129 3.82 -20.20 12.37
CA LEU A 129 2.66 -20.38 11.51
C LEU A 129 1.50 -20.84 12.37
N GLN A 130 1.78 -21.51 13.49
CA GLN A 130 0.80 -21.83 14.51
C GLN A 130 0.28 -20.56 15.18
N ALA A 131 1.13 -19.66 15.68
CA ALA A 131 0.67 -18.39 16.25
C ALA A 131 -0.04 -17.52 15.22
N PHE A 132 0.41 -17.51 13.97
CA PHE A 132 -0.25 -16.76 12.91
C PHE A 132 -1.64 -17.34 12.57
N LYS A 133 -1.78 -18.67 12.46
CA LYS A 133 -3.07 -19.34 12.27
C LYS A 133 -4.02 -19.12 13.46
N ALA A 134 -3.49 -19.14 14.68
CA ALA A 134 -4.25 -18.85 15.89
C ALA A 134 -4.79 -17.41 15.87
N ALA A 135 -3.95 -16.42 15.55
CA ALA A 135 -4.34 -15.03 15.42
C ALA A 135 -5.42 -14.80 14.33
N LEU A 136 -5.31 -15.48 13.18
CA LEU A 136 -6.34 -15.43 12.13
C LEU A 136 -7.68 -16.03 12.58
N SER A 137 -7.63 -17.10 13.38
CA SER A 137 -8.84 -17.76 13.91
C SER A 137 -9.53 -16.90 14.98
N GLU A 138 -8.76 -16.16 15.78
CA GLU A 138 -9.26 -15.19 16.76
C GLU A 138 -9.92 -13.96 16.10
N ALA A 139 -9.46 -13.56 14.90
CA ALA A 139 -9.98 -12.39 14.19
C ALA A 139 -11.46 -12.52 13.76
N GLY A 140 -12.02 -13.74 13.78
CA GLY A 140 -13.44 -14.00 13.51
C GLY A 140 -13.92 -13.59 12.11
N VAL A 141 -15.25 -13.49 11.93
CA VAL A 141 -15.85 -13.00 10.67
C VAL A 141 -15.78 -11.48 10.64
N VAL A 142 -14.89 -10.94 9.80
CA VAL A 142 -14.83 -9.49 9.55
C VAL A 142 -16.03 -9.09 8.71
N ASN A 143 -16.86 -8.17 9.22
CA ASN A 143 -17.97 -7.60 8.46
C ASN A 143 -17.41 -6.69 7.35
N PHE A 144 -17.24 -7.23 6.15
CA PHE A 144 -16.80 -6.46 5.00
C PHE A 144 -17.95 -5.60 4.47
N ARG A 145 -17.72 -4.29 4.36
CA ARG A 145 -18.52 -3.41 3.53
C ARG A 145 -17.79 -3.24 2.21
N THR A 146 -18.50 -3.41 1.10
CA THR A 146 -17.95 -3.14 -0.24
C THR A 146 -17.54 -1.68 -0.30
N ALA A 147 -16.24 -1.44 -0.49
CA ALA A 147 -15.74 -0.12 -0.84
C ALA A 147 -16.24 0.24 -2.25
N PRO A 148 -16.54 1.53 -2.52
CA PRO A 148 -16.75 1.98 -3.90
C PRO A 148 -15.51 1.65 -4.74
N SER A 149 -15.69 1.44 -6.05
CA SER A 149 -14.55 1.29 -6.96
C SER A 149 -13.67 2.51 -6.81
N ALA A 150 -12.44 2.32 -6.33
CA ALA A 150 -11.40 3.32 -6.51
C ALA A 150 -11.28 3.59 -8.01
N ALA A 151 -11.24 4.88 -8.36
CA ALA A 151 -11.02 5.37 -9.71
C ALA A 151 -9.84 4.62 -10.37
#